data_AF-A0A0C4E8H7-F1
#
_entry.id   AF-A0A0C4E8H7-F1
#
_cell.length_a   1.000
_cell.length_b   1.000
_cell.length_c   1.000
_cell.angle_alpha   90.00
_cell.angle_beta   90.00
_cell.angle_gamma   90.00
#
_symmetry.space_group_name_H-M   'P 1'
#
loop_
_entity.id
_entity.type
_entity.pdbx_description
1 polymer ?
#
loop_
_entity_poly.entity_id
_entity_poly.type
_entity_poly.pdbx_seq_one_letter_code
_entity_poly.pdbx_strand_id
1 'polypeptide(L)'
;MMNCSCPSPSPTGQRHPQHPIIQPTSFKQQQSLPHPKPTSKMHFTTVVATLALALAPAALAAPSEGQTVEARDQHLMNAWDLTNFRGSKLEAKANPGQCKDFSGAFDNKVSSAKALHGWKCTIWADKKCKGAKATFGTSGIANLPSAVNNKGSSWKCVKA
;
A
#
# COMPACT_ATOMS: atom_id res chain seq x y z
N MET A 1 -43.99 -12.36 22.15
CA MET A 1 -43.95 -11.73 20.82
C MET A 1 -43.86 -10.23 21.04
N MET A 2 -42.63 -9.70 21.18
CA MET A 2 -42.43 -8.26 21.45
C MET A 2 -42.27 -7.51 20.13
N ASN A 3 -43.19 -6.58 19.89
CA ASN A 3 -43.29 -5.73 18.73
C ASN A 3 -42.47 -4.45 18.99
N CYS A 4 -41.31 -4.30 18.35
CA CYS A 4 -40.48 -3.09 18.43
C CYS A 4 -40.74 -2.21 17.20
N SER A 5 -41.63 -1.23 17.35
CA SER A 5 -41.86 -0.18 16.35
C SER A 5 -40.88 0.97 16.59
N CYS A 6 -39.93 1.18 15.67
CA CYS A 6 -39.09 2.37 15.64
C CYS A 6 -39.75 3.46 14.77
N PRO A 7 -39.73 4.74 15.19
CA PRO A 7 -40.29 5.85 14.41
C PRO A 7 -39.36 6.31 13.28
N SER A 8 -39.95 6.55 12.11
CA SER A 8 -39.32 7.14 10.92
C SER A 8 -39.01 8.64 11.11
N PRO A 9 -37.84 9.14 10.72
CA PRO A 9 -37.60 10.57 10.60
C PRO A 9 -38.15 11.13 9.27
N SER A 10 -38.92 12.21 9.37
CA SER A 10 -39.46 12.99 8.24
C SER A 10 -38.35 13.78 7.50
N PRO A 11 -38.45 13.93 6.17
CA PRO A 11 -37.55 14.77 5.39
C PRO A 11 -38.04 16.23 5.41
N THR A 12 -37.31 17.12 6.09
CA THR A 12 -37.53 18.57 5.97
C THR A 12 -36.56 19.12 4.93
N GLY A 13 -37.11 19.59 3.83
CA GLY A 13 -36.35 20.18 2.72
C GLY A 13 -35.82 21.58 3.03
N GLN A 14 -34.79 21.98 2.29
CA GLN A 14 -34.59 23.38 1.92
C GLN A 14 -33.82 23.46 0.59
N ARG A 15 -34.33 24.32 -0.30
CA ARG A 15 -33.88 24.56 -1.67
C ARG A 15 -32.84 25.69 -1.72
N HIS A 16 -32.11 25.70 -2.84
CA HIS A 16 -31.44 26.82 -3.54
C HIS A 16 -30.09 27.33 -2.99
N PRO A 17 -29.22 27.94 -3.83
CA PRO A 17 -29.38 28.33 -5.24
C PRO A 17 -28.30 27.80 -6.23
N GLN A 18 -28.59 28.00 -7.52
CA GLN A 18 -27.73 27.81 -8.68
C GLN A 18 -26.63 28.88 -8.80
N HIS A 19 -25.61 28.54 -9.61
CA HIS A 19 -24.56 29.35 -10.29
C HIS A 19 -23.12 29.24 -9.73
N PRO A 20 -22.06 29.39 -10.55
CA PRO A 20 -21.98 29.53 -12.02
C PRO A 20 -21.06 28.50 -12.72
N ILE A 21 -21.20 28.48 -14.04
CA ILE A 21 -20.33 27.87 -15.05
C ILE A 21 -18.90 28.42 -14.90
N ILE A 22 -17.91 27.54 -14.68
CA ILE A 22 -16.49 27.87 -14.83
C ILE A 22 -15.93 27.05 -16.00
N GLN A 23 -15.34 27.79 -16.93
CA GLN A 23 -14.84 27.38 -18.22
C GLN A 23 -13.67 26.37 -18.14
N PRO A 24 -13.46 25.54 -19.18
CA PRO A 24 -12.28 24.69 -19.29
C PRO A 24 -11.04 25.53 -19.60
N THR A 25 -10.17 25.74 -18.61
CA THR A 25 -8.84 26.32 -18.84
C THR A 25 -7.95 25.30 -19.55
N SER A 26 -7.81 25.54 -20.85
CA SER A 26 -6.59 25.47 -21.65
C SER A 26 -5.59 24.36 -21.31
N PHE A 27 -5.63 23.37 -22.21
CA PHE A 27 -4.62 22.38 -22.53
C PHE A 27 -3.25 23.05 -22.77
N LYS A 28 -2.35 23.03 -21.76
CA LYS A 28 -0.92 23.20 -22.02
C LYS A 28 -0.31 21.82 -22.25
N GLN A 29 -0.12 21.53 -23.53
CA GLN A 29 0.70 20.47 -24.09
C GLN A 29 2.11 20.56 -23.49
N GLN A 30 2.37 19.74 -22.46
CA GLN A 30 3.69 19.63 -21.86
C GLN A 30 4.53 18.73 -22.76
N GLN A 31 5.49 19.38 -23.42
CA GLN A 31 6.46 18.79 -24.31
C GLN A 31 7.16 17.61 -23.64
N SER A 32 7.02 16.45 -24.27
CA SER A 32 7.78 15.24 -24.01
C SER A 32 9.25 15.47 -24.34
N LEU A 33 10.07 15.74 -23.33
CA LEU A 33 11.51 15.57 -23.42
C LEU A 33 11.84 14.07 -23.37
N PRO A 34 12.56 13.51 -24.36
CA PRO A 34 13.08 12.16 -24.29
C PRO A 34 14.17 12.11 -23.23
N HIS A 35 13.85 11.60 -22.04
CA HIS A 35 14.88 11.31 -21.05
C HIS A 35 15.57 9.98 -21.38
N PRO A 36 16.92 9.95 -21.35
CA PRO A 36 17.72 8.84 -21.83
C PRO A 36 17.54 7.60 -20.96
N LYS A 37 17.38 6.48 -21.67
CA LYS A 37 17.50 5.09 -21.25
C LYS A 37 18.66 4.92 -20.23
N PRO A 38 18.39 4.52 -18.97
CA PRO A 38 19.46 3.99 -18.14
C PRO A 38 19.82 2.60 -18.67
N THR A 39 20.84 2.58 -19.53
CA THR A 39 21.61 1.38 -19.86
C THR A 39 22.36 0.95 -18.60
N SER A 40 21.69 0.15 -17.77
CA SER A 40 22.39 -0.59 -16.72
C SER A 40 23.19 -1.70 -17.38
N LYS A 41 24.48 -1.43 -17.58
CA LYS A 41 25.47 -2.35 -18.13
C LYS A 41 25.55 -3.57 -17.20
N MET A 42 25.24 -4.74 -17.75
CA MET A 42 25.61 -6.02 -17.15
C MET A 42 27.13 -6.10 -17.12
N HIS A 43 27.72 -5.95 -15.95
CA HIS A 43 29.08 -6.38 -15.66
C HIS A 43 29.00 -7.40 -14.53
N PHE A 44 28.88 -8.67 -14.89
CA PHE A 44 29.26 -9.75 -13.99
C PHE A 44 30.44 -10.46 -14.61
N THR A 45 31.61 -10.12 -14.05
CA THR A 45 32.92 -10.61 -14.42
C THR A 45 33.01 -12.10 -14.13
N THR A 46 33.17 -12.89 -15.19
CA THR A 46 33.53 -14.31 -15.14
C THR A 46 34.96 -14.43 -14.61
N VAL A 47 35.16 -15.13 -13.49
CA VAL A 47 36.49 -15.58 -13.05
C VAL A 47 36.55 -17.11 -13.19
N VAL A 48 37.59 -17.54 -13.90
CA VAL A 48 37.90 -18.89 -14.33
C VAL A 48 38.63 -19.66 -13.21
N ALA A 49 38.21 -20.92 -13.06
CA ALA A 49 38.87 -22.15 -12.61
C ALA A 49 40.12 -22.10 -11.72
N THR A 50 40.06 -22.87 -10.61
CA THR A 50 41.17 -23.70 -10.13
C THR A 50 40.63 -25.05 -9.65
N LEU A 51 41.02 -26.10 -10.36
CA LEU A 51 40.85 -27.50 -10.01
C LEU A 51 41.97 -27.87 -9.01
N ALA A 52 41.62 -28.29 -7.80
CA ALA A 52 42.55 -28.90 -6.85
C ALA A 52 41.94 -30.20 -6.34
N LEU A 53 42.53 -31.33 -6.73
CA LEU A 53 42.32 -32.64 -6.08
C LEU A 53 43.10 -32.63 -4.76
N ALA A 54 42.42 -32.78 -3.63
CA ALA A 54 43.06 -33.08 -2.35
C ALA A 54 42.16 -33.99 -1.49
N LEU A 55 42.82 -34.95 -0.85
CA LEU A 55 42.31 -36.11 -0.13
C LEU A 55 41.29 -35.81 0.97
N ALA A 56 40.32 -36.71 1.14
CA ALA A 56 39.20 -36.62 2.08
C ALA A 56 39.62 -36.72 3.56
N PRO A 57 39.21 -35.75 4.40
CA PRO A 57 38.95 -35.95 5.81
C PRO A 57 37.46 -36.28 6.00
N ALA A 58 37.14 -37.25 6.85
CA ALA A 58 35.78 -37.48 7.34
C ALA A 58 35.27 -36.21 8.05
N ALA A 59 34.48 -35.41 7.33
CA ALA A 59 33.89 -34.20 7.86
C ALA A 59 32.67 -34.56 8.71
N LEU A 60 32.76 -34.29 10.01
CA LEU A 60 31.61 -33.98 10.85
C LEU A 60 30.70 -33.03 10.05
N ALA A 61 29.44 -33.40 9.87
CA ALA A 61 28.44 -32.58 9.18
C ALA A 61 28.44 -31.18 9.80
N ALA A 62 29.03 -30.22 9.09
CA ALA A 62 28.92 -28.82 9.45
C ALA A 62 27.43 -28.47 9.44
N PRO A 63 26.89 -27.82 10.48
CA PRO A 63 25.53 -27.29 10.42
C PRO A 63 25.51 -26.36 9.22
N SER A 64 24.78 -26.78 8.18
CA SER A 64 24.48 -25.97 7.01
C SER A 64 24.00 -24.63 7.55
N GLU A 65 24.78 -23.57 7.31
CA GLU A 65 24.41 -22.21 7.66
C GLU A 65 23.06 -21.99 6.99
N GLY A 66 22.01 -22.04 7.81
CA GLY A 66 20.65 -21.99 7.35
C GLY A 66 20.52 -20.76 6.48
N GLN A 67 20.19 -20.97 5.20
CA GLN A 67 19.86 -19.89 4.31
C GLN A 67 18.83 -19.05 5.06
N THR A 68 19.23 -17.86 5.50
CA THR A 68 18.32 -16.87 6.06
C THR A 68 17.44 -16.48 4.90
N VAL A 69 16.33 -17.19 4.72
CA VAL A 69 15.31 -16.88 3.74
C VAL A 69 14.74 -15.55 4.18
N GLU A 70 15.33 -14.46 3.67
CA GLU A 70 14.79 -13.12 3.77
C GLU A 70 13.31 -13.22 3.45
N ALA A 71 12.48 -12.89 4.44
CA ALA A 71 11.04 -12.96 4.31
C ALA A 71 10.65 -12.10 3.11
N ARG A 72 10.17 -12.76 2.05
CA ARG A 72 9.72 -12.08 0.84
C ARG A 72 8.53 -11.21 1.21
N ASP A 73 8.54 -9.97 0.71
CA ASP A 73 7.43 -9.03 0.91
C ASP A 73 6.11 -9.71 0.49
N GLN A 74 5.19 -9.82 1.46
CA GLN A 74 3.90 -10.46 1.28
C GLN A 74 2.87 -9.40 0.87
N HIS A 75 1.90 -9.76 0.03
CA HIS A 75 0.76 -8.88 -0.23
C HIS A 75 -0.17 -8.90 0.98
N LEU A 76 -0.32 -7.75 1.64
CA LEU A 76 -1.05 -7.66 2.92
C LEU A 76 -2.36 -6.86 2.80
N MET A 77 -2.43 -5.88 1.90
CA MET A 77 -3.64 -5.09 1.68
C MET A 77 -3.73 -4.49 0.28
N ASN A 78 -4.93 -4.01 -0.05
CA ASN A 78 -5.20 -3.16 -1.20
C ASN A 78 -5.62 -1.77 -0.73
N ALA A 79 -5.12 -0.73 -1.38
CA ALA A 79 -5.48 0.66 -1.13
C ALA A 79 -5.91 1.32 -2.45
N TRP A 80 -6.82 2.28 -2.36
CA TRP A 80 -7.37 3.00 -3.50
C TRP A 80 -7.35 4.50 -3.26
N ASP A 81 -7.16 5.26 -4.34
CA ASP A 81 -7.13 6.73 -4.33
C ASP A 81 -8.52 7.36 -4.19
N LEU A 82 -9.59 6.65 -4.58
CA LEU A 82 -10.98 7.08 -4.38
C LEU A 82 -11.68 6.26 -3.30
N THR A 83 -12.83 6.77 -2.86
CA THR A 83 -13.70 6.09 -1.91
C THR A 83 -14.40 4.88 -2.57
N ASN A 84 -14.96 4.01 -1.73
CA ASN A 84 -15.70 2.81 -2.12
C ASN A 84 -14.88 1.82 -2.96
N PHE A 85 -13.57 1.75 -2.73
CA PHE A 85 -12.63 0.83 -3.41
C PHE A 85 -12.57 1.05 -4.92
N ARG A 86 -12.59 2.33 -5.35
CA ARG A 86 -12.58 2.74 -6.76
C ARG A 86 -11.30 3.48 -7.14
N GLY A 87 -11.07 3.63 -8.45
CA GLY A 87 -9.93 4.37 -8.98
C GLY A 87 -8.65 3.53 -9.05
N SER A 88 -7.50 4.19 -8.93
CA SER A 88 -6.19 3.53 -8.97
C SER A 88 -6.03 2.61 -7.76
N LYS A 89 -5.59 1.37 -8.00
CA LYS A 89 -5.36 0.37 -6.94
C LYS A 89 -3.85 0.20 -6.68
N LEU A 90 -3.46 0.26 -5.41
CA LEU A 90 -2.15 -0.14 -4.92
C LEU A 90 -2.25 -1.49 -4.20
N GLU A 91 -1.42 -2.43 -4.63
CA GLU A 91 -1.21 -3.71 -3.94
C GLU A 91 -0.05 -3.57 -2.98
N ALA A 92 -0.35 -3.36 -1.70
CA ALA A 92 0.63 -3.02 -0.70
C ALA A 92 1.32 -4.29 -0.19
N LYS A 93 2.62 -4.41 -0.48
CA LYS A 93 3.46 -5.55 -0.10
C LYS A 93 4.48 -5.15 0.97
N ALA A 94 4.61 -5.97 2.00
CA ALA A 94 5.57 -5.78 3.09
C ALA A 94 5.74 -7.06 3.90
N ASN A 95 6.74 -7.07 4.78
CA ASN A 95 6.79 -8.04 5.84
C ASN A 95 5.76 -7.76 6.94
N PRO A 96 5.11 -8.79 7.50
CA PRO A 96 4.18 -8.64 8.62
C PRO A 96 4.80 -7.85 9.78
N GLY A 97 4.07 -6.87 10.28
CA GLY A 97 4.53 -6.01 11.37
C GLY A 97 5.47 -4.88 10.97
N GLN A 98 5.95 -4.86 9.73
CA GLN A 98 6.78 -3.78 9.21
C GLN A 98 5.94 -2.52 8.94
N CYS A 99 6.50 -1.37 9.30
CA CYS A 99 5.96 -0.08 8.87
C CYS A 99 6.56 0.30 7.52
N LYS A 100 5.71 0.60 6.53
CA LYS A 100 6.12 1.08 5.22
C LYS A 100 5.48 2.44 4.95
N ASP A 101 6.24 3.33 4.34
CA ASP A 101 5.73 4.59 3.83
C ASP A 101 5.09 4.35 2.46
N PHE A 102 4.00 5.06 2.17
CA PHE A 102 3.51 5.15 0.79
C PHE A 102 4.52 5.97 -0.03
N SER A 103 4.74 5.54 -1.26
CA SER A 103 5.64 6.21 -2.21
C SER A 103 4.92 6.54 -3.51
N GLY A 104 5.33 7.62 -4.16
CA GLY A 104 4.80 8.02 -5.45
C GLY A 104 3.34 8.48 -5.39
N ALA A 105 2.51 8.01 -6.32
CA ALA A 105 1.15 8.50 -6.53
C ALA A 105 0.16 8.22 -5.38
N PHE A 106 0.52 7.36 -4.42
CA PHE A 106 -0.36 7.02 -3.29
C PHE A 106 -0.04 7.77 -1.99
N ASP A 107 1.10 8.47 -1.91
CA ASP A 107 1.42 9.31 -0.74
C ASP A 107 0.42 10.47 -0.66
N ASN A 108 -0.33 10.57 0.44
CA ASN A 108 -1.40 11.55 0.63
C ASN A 108 -2.55 11.46 -0.38
N LYS A 109 -2.84 10.26 -0.92
CA LYS A 109 -3.94 10.07 -1.87
C LYS A 109 -4.89 8.94 -1.52
N VAL A 110 -4.56 8.09 -0.55
CA VAL A 110 -5.42 6.96 -0.19
C VAL A 110 -6.74 7.45 0.42
N SER A 111 -7.86 6.98 -0.14
CA SER A 111 -9.21 7.29 0.32
C SER A 111 -10.02 6.07 0.78
N SER A 112 -9.64 4.86 0.35
CA SER A 112 -10.23 3.62 0.84
C SER A 112 -9.22 2.47 0.83
N ALA A 113 -9.43 1.47 1.69
CA ALA A 113 -8.50 0.35 1.83
C ALA A 113 -9.16 -0.94 2.36
N LYS A 114 -8.61 -2.09 2.00
CA LYS A 114 -9.02 -3.43 2.43
C LYS A 114 -7.81 -4.28 2.76
N ALA A 115 -7.79 -4.87 3.94
CA ALA A 115 -6.79 -5.87 4.27
C ALA A 115 -7.11 -7.19 3.55
N LEU A 116 -6.09 -7.98 3.24
CA LEU A 116 -6.28 -9.35 2.77
C LEU A 116 -6.67 -10.28 3.93
N HIS A 117 -7.16 -11.46 3.59
CA HIS A 117 -7.62 -12.43 4.59
C HIS A 117 -6.51 -12.79 5.59
N GLY A 118 -6.84 -12.78 6.88
CA GLY A 118 -5.90 -13.03 7.98
C GLY A 118 -5.04 -11.83 8.39
N TRP A 119 -5.29 -10.64 7.85
CA TRP A 119 -4.55 -9.42 8.18
C TRP A 119 -5.44 -8.32 8.76
N LYS A 120 -4.87 -7.59 9.72
CA LYS A 120 -5.40 -6.34 10.26
C LYS A 120 -4.40 -5.24 9.96
N CYS A 121 -4.82 -4.25 9.19
CA CYS A 121 -3.95 -3.19 8.70
C CYS A 121 -4.32 -1.86 9.33
N THR A 122 -3.33 -0.99 9.45
CA THR A 122 -3.52 0.39 9.89
C THR A 122 -2.83 1.31 8.90
N ILE A 123 -3.50 2.41 8.55
CA ILE A 123 -2.93 3.51 7.77
C ILE A 123 -2.79 4.71 8.70
N TRP A 124 -1.68 5.43 8.56
CA TRP A 124 -1.34 6.63 9.30
C TRP A 124 -1.23 7.83 8.38
N ALA A 125 -1.62 9.00 8.88
CA ALA A 125 -1.52 10.26 8.17
C ALA A 125 -0.06 10.71 7.97
N ASP A 126 0.84 10.37 8.90
CA ASP A 126 2.25 10.72 8.76
C ASP A 126 3.10 9.53 8.35
N LYS A 127 4.33 9.80 7.91
CA LYS A 127 5.34 8.76 7.63
C LYS A 127 5.78 8.06 8.92
N LYS A 128 6.36 6.88 8.76
CA LYS A 128 6.88 6.04 9.86
C LYS A 128 5.82 5.62 10.88
N CYS A 129 4.57 5.44 10.45
CA CYS A 129 3.43 4.97 11.25
C CYS A 129 3.13 5.88 12.46
N LYS A 130 3.03 7.18 12.22
CA LYS A 130 2.80 8.22 13.24
C LYS A 130 1.53 9.03 12.97
N GLY A 131 1.08 9.78 13.99
CA GLY A 131 -0.07 10.68 13.88
C GLY A 131 -1.42 9.97 13.83
N ALA A 132 -2.39 10.64 13.20
CA ALA A 132 -3.75 10.13 13.05
C ALA A 132 -3.76 8.81 12.28
N LYS A 133 -4.64 7.88 12.66
CA LYS A 133 -4.63 6.52 12.12
C LYS A 133 -6.03 5.94 11.93
N ALA A 134 -6.14 4.99 11.02
CA ALA A 134 -7.35 4.20 10.78
C ALA A 134 -6.97 2.72 10.65
N THR A 135 -7.61 1.86 11.45
CA THR A 135 -7.37 0.40 11.46
C THR A 135 -8.54 -0.34 10.84
N PHE A 136 -8.26 -1.35 10.02
CA PHE A 136 -9.26 -2.13 9.29
C PHE A 136 -8.82 -3.57 9.04
N GLY A 137 -9.80 -4.45 8.84
CA GLY A 137 -9.59 -5.84 8.45
C GLY A 137 -10.05 -6.10 7.02
N THR A 138 -10.53 -7.32 6.77
CA THR A 138 -10.98 -7.81 5.45
C THR A 138 -12.21 -7.08 4.91
N SER A 139 -13.12 -6.65 5.78
CA SER A 139 -14.25 -5.79 5.39
C SER A 139 -13.78 -4.45 4.81
N GLY A 140 -12.59 -4.00 5.20
CA GLY A 140 -12.00 -2.73 4.81
C GLY A 140 -12.72 -1.51 5.35
N ILE A 141 -12.29 -0.35 4.86
CA ILE A 141 -12.93 0.95 5.09
C ILE A 141 -13.14 1.58 3.71
N ALA A 142 -14.41 1.70 3.31
CA ALA A 142 -14.81 2.29 2.04
C ALA A 142 -14.59 3.81 2.00
N ASN A 143 -14.60 4.49 3.14
CA ASN A 143 -14.31 5.91 3.23
C ASN A 143 -13.46 6.15 4.48
N LEU A 144 -12.18 6.46 4.27
CA LEU A 144 -11.27 6.72 5.39
C LEU A 144 -11.77 7.92 6.21
N PRO A 145 -11.54 7.93 7.53
CA PRO A 145 -11.89 9.09 8.36
C PRO A 145 -11.12 10.32 7.87
N SER A 146 -11.72 11.50 8.00
CA SER A 146 -11.19 12.78 7.49
C SER A 146 -9.76 13.10 7.94
N ALA A 147 -9.33 12.57 9.10
CA ALA A 147 -7.99 12.71 9.62
C ALA A 147 -6.92 11.97 8.78
N VAL A 148 -7.30 10.94 8.02
CA VAL A 148 -6.39 10.06 7.24
C VAL A 148 -6.74 10.05 5.74
N ASN A 149 -7.98 10.36 5.39
CA ASN A 149 -8.45 10.43 4.00
C ASN A 149 -7.66 11.46 3.18
N ASN A 150 -7.09 11.05 2.04
CA ASN A 150 -6.18 11.88 1.23
C ASN A 150 -4.99 12.45 2.01
N LYS A 151 -4.62 11.77 3.10
CA LYS A 151 -3.50 12.14 3.98
C LYS A 151 -2.67 10.92 4.37
N GLY A 152 -3.09 9.70 4.05
CA GLY A 152 -2.35 8.50 4.38
C GLY A 152 -0.95 8.52 3.76
N SER A 153 0.09 8.49 4.60
CA SER A 153 1.50 8.48 4.18
C SER A 153 2.27 7.24 4.64
N SER A 154 1.73 6.44 5.56
CA SER A 154 2.35 5.16 5.92
C SER A 154 1.33 4.12 6.37
N TRP A 155 1.75 2.86 6.39
CA TRP A 155 0.89 1.73 6.71
C TRP A 155 1.69 0.57 7.33
N LYS A 156 0.96 -0.30 8.01
CA LYS A 156 1.47 -1.53 8.63
C LYS A 156 0.33 -2.51 8.77
N CYS A 157 0.61 -3.76 8.49
CA CYS A 157 -0.33 -4.86 8.70
C CYS A 157 0.25 -5.86 9.70
N VAL A 158 -0.59 -6.37 10.58
CA VAL A 158 -0.27 -7.44 11.53
C VAL A 158 -1.26 -8.57 11.34
N LYS A 159 -0.91 -9.77 11.77
CA LYS A 159 -1.83 -10.91 11.73
C LYS A 159 -3.09 -10.58 12.54
N ALA A 160 -4.26 -10.82 11.95
CA ALA A 160 -5.55 -10.46 12.52
C ALA A 160 -5.90 -11.29 13.75
#